data_AF-A0A3D4CFA0-F1
#
_entry.id   AF-A0A3D4CFA0-F1
#
_cell.length_a   1.000
_cell.length_b   1.000
_cell.length_c   1.000
_cell.angle_alpha   90.00
_cell.angle_beta   90.00
_cell.angle_gamma   90.00
#
_symmetry.space_group_name_H-M   'P 1'
#
loop_
_entity.id
_entity.type
_entity.pdbx_description
1 polymer ?
#
loop_
_entity_poly.entity_id
_entity_poly.type
_entity_poly.pdbx_seq_one_letter_code
_entity_poly.pdbx_strand_id
1 'polypeptide(L)'
;MDNQISSVTRKDLFDELSNLGYLWYGRLDEIQFLNRLYNLKKLPSLDERFKNAQDDIWQHCINNPQDWDNWWVLNDKRFDLLHCPDEDFFKFICEMIHPFVRTENEVNEILPIINKYLNKDNFELFPKNYISGRPVFGYRKIDALKQKTIENVKTIKNYLSTDYIDKQIKIIESAVENDPALAIGTAKELIETICKAIIKENVVEINEKDKDNLQKKFKKTLEILELLPENIDNYKKGVQSIKKLLGGLNTIVHGLAELRNEYGTGHGKGPQFKGLQPRHAKLAANAASIVAYFLLEAHNKKSIK
;
A
#
# COMPACT_ATOMS: atom_id res chain seq x y z
N MET A 1 -14.40 2.18 23.92
CA MET A 1 -14.34 2.67 22.52
C MET A 1 -14.30 1.42 21.67
N ASP A 2 -15.11 1.38 20.62
CA ASP A 2 -15.10 0.23 19.71
C ASP A 2 -13.75 0.19 18.96
N ASN A 3 -13.17 -1.00 18.87
CA ASN A 3 -11.96 -1.22 18.09
C ASN A 3 -12.24 -0.91 16.60
N GLN A 4 -11.34 -0.18 15.95
CA GLN A 4 -11.38 0.11 14.52
C GLN A 4 -10.81 -1.05 13.70
N ILE A 5 -9.91 -1.87 14.27
CA ILE A 5 -9.47 -3.10 13.62
C ILE A 5 -10.43 -4.23 13.99
N SER A 6 -11.06 -4.82 12.98
CA SER A 6 -12.04 -5.89 13.21
C SER A 6 -11.38 -7.16 13.75
N SER A 7 -12.08 -7.92 14.59
CA SER A 7 -11.59 -9.21 15.08
C SER A 7 -11.32 -10.20 13.94
N VAL A 8 -12.04 -10.09 12.83
CA VAL A 8 -11.81 -10.86 11.60
C VAL A 8 -10.45 -10.51 10.99
N THR A 9 -10.13 -9.23 10.85
CA THR A 9 -8.82 -8.78 10.35
C THR A 9 -7.68 -9.29 11.25
N ARG A 10 -7.84 -9.21 12.57
CA ARG A 10 -6.83 -9.70 13.52
C ARG A 10 -6.63 -11.20 13.40
N LYS A 11 -7.72 -11.96 13.34
CA LYS A 11 -7.68 -13.42 13.19
C LYS A 11 -7.03 -13.84 11.88
N ASP A 12 -7.52 -13.32 10.75
CA ASP A 12 -6.99 -13.69 9.43
C ASP A 12 -5.49 -13.36 9.30
N LEU A 13 -5.04 -12.24 9.90
CA LEU A 13 -3.63 -11.88 9.94
C LEU A 13 -2.80 -12.93 10.67
N PHE A 14 -3.21 -13.32 11.87
CA PHE A 14 -2.47 -14.29 12.66
C PHE A 14 -2.53 -15.68 12.04
N ASP A 15 -3.66 -16.08 11.47
CA ASP A 15 -3.80 -17.34 10.74
C ASP A 15 -2.85 -17.40 9.53
N GLU A 16 -2.73 -16.32 8.74
CA GLU A 16 -1.78 -16.30 7.60
C GLU A 16 -0.32 -16.39 8.06
N LEU A 17 0.06 -15.66 9.13
CA LEU A 17 1.41 -15.74 9.66
C LEU A 17 1.73 -17.12 10.25
N SER A 18 0.77 -17.74 10.94
CA SER A 18 0.88 -19.09 11.48
C SER A 18 1.05 -20.13 10.39
N ASN A 19 0.22 -20.08 9.34
CA ASN A 19 0.28 -21.00 8.20
C ASN A 19 1.60 -20.90 7.42
N LEU A 20 2.22 -19.72 7.39
CA LEU A 20 3.54 -19.51 6.79
C LEU A 20 4.70 -19.93 7.68
N GLY A 21 4.42 -20.42 8.90
CA GLY A 21 5.42 -20.92 9.84
C GLY A 21 6.14 -19.83 10.63
N TYR A 22 5.68 -18.58 10.61
CA TYR A 22 6.27 -17.54 11.43
C TYR A 22 5.82 -17.66 12.88
N LEU A 23 6.78 -17.61 13.81
CA LEU A 23 6.54 -17.60 15.26
C LEU A 23 6.55 -16.17 15.77
N TRP A 24 5.52 -15.72 16.49
CA TRP A 24 5.32 -14.31 16.86
C TRP A 24 6.50 -13.68 17.62
N TYR A 25 7.21 -14.48 18.41
CA TYR A 25 8.38 -14.06 19.20
C TYR A 25 9.71 -14.01 18.41
N GLY A 26 9.73 -14.39 17.13
CA GLY A 26 10.91 -14.33 16.27
C GLY A 26 12.08 -15.14 16.86
N ARG A 27 13.23 -14.49 17.06
CA ARG A 27 14.44 -15.12 17.63
C ARG A 27 14.53 -15.10 19.16
N LEU A 28 13.53 -14.52 19.83
CA LEU A 28 13.44 -14.54 21.29
C LEU A 28 12.72 -15.82 21.74
N ASP A 29 12.59 -16.00 23.05
CA ASP A 29 11.57 -16.89 23.62
C ASP A 29 10.27 -16.12 23.94
N GLU A 30 9.19 -16.85 24.21
CA GLU A 30 7.86 -16.32 24.49
C GLU A 30 7.86 -15.34 25.66
N ILE A 31 8.64 -15.64 26.72
CA ILE A 31 8.72 -14.80 27.93
C ILE A 31 9.49 -13.52 27.63
N GLN A 32 10.62 -13.62 26.93
CA GLN A 32 11.44 -12.49 26.52
C GLN A 32 10.65 -11.54 25.63
N PHE A 33 9.88 -12.07 24.68
CA PHE A 33 9.00 -11.25 23.84
C PHE A 33 7.90 -10.59 24.67
N LEU A 34 7.12 -11.37 25.41
CA LEU A 34 5.96 -10.84 26.14
C LEU A 34 6.35 -9.86 27.23
N ASN A 35 7.50 -10.03 27.89
CA ASN A 35 8.00 -9.06 28.89
C ASN A 35 8.38 -7.69 28.29
N ARG A 36 8.49 -7.58 26.96
CA ARG A 36 8.70 -6.29 26.28
C ARG A 36 7.39 -5.49 26.16
N LEU A 37 6.25 -6.16 26.30
CA LEU A 37 4.91 -5.59 26.18
C LEU A 37 4.16 -5.54 27.52
N TYR A 38 4.37 -6.55 28.36
CA TYR A 38 3.62 -6.79 29.58
C TYR A 38 4.55 -7.03 30.77
N ASN A 39 4.08 -6.77 31.99
CA ASN A 39 4.78 -7.22 33.19
C ASN A 39 4.23 -8.59 33.61
N LEU A 40 4.78 -9.67 33.07
CA LEU A 40 4.27 -11.03 33.28
C LEU A 40 4.24 -11.46 34.74
N LYS A 41 5.18 -10.96 35.56
CA LYS A 41 5.23 -11.22 37.01
C LYS A 41 4.08 -10.59 37.78
N LYS A 42 3.43 -9.56 37.22
CA LYS A 42 2.25 -8.90 37.80
C LYS A 42 0.93 -9.44 37.27
N LEU A 43 0.95 -10.19 36.16
CA LEU A 43 -0.24 -10.81 35.61
C LEU A 43 -0.53 -12.12 36.36
N PRO A 44 -1.82 -12.43 36.62
CA PRO A 44 -2.18 -13.66 37.30
C PRO A 44 -1.83 -14.88 36.44
N SER A 45 -1.52 -16.00 37.09
CA SER A 45 -1.47 -17.30 36.43
C SER A 45 -2.88 -17.74 36.04
N LEU A 46 -3.01 -18.48 34.94
CA LEU A 46 -4.27 -19.18 34.60
C LEU A 46 -4.29 -20.61 35.13
N ASP A 47 -3.16 -21.10 35.60
CA ASP A 47 -2.99 -22.35 36.32
C ASP A 47 -2.69 -22.05 37.79
N GLU A 48 -3.58 -22.51 38.68
CA GLU A 48 -3.50 -22.25 40.12
C GLU A 48 -2.21 -22.79 40.78
N ARG A 49 -1.48 -23.69 40.10
CA ARG A 49 -0.19 -24.22 40.57
C ARG A 49 0.94 -23.19 40.53
N PHE A 50 0.80 -22.12 39.74
CA PHE A 50 1.83 -21.10 39.54
C PHE A 50 1.40 -19.73 40.05
N LYS A 51 2.40 -18.90 40.40
CA LYS A 51 2.15 -17.61 41.09
C LYS A 51 1.71 -16.50 40.14
N ASN A 52 2.22 -16.50 38.92
CA ASN A 52 2.02 -15.42 37.95
C ASN A 52 2.13 -15.98 36.52
N ALA A 53 1.79 -15.14 35.54
CA ALA A 53 1.81 -15.55 34.14
C ALA A 53 3.19 -15.96 33.63
N GLN A 54 4.28 -15.40 34.17
CA GLN A 54 5.62 -15.78 33.76
C GLN A 54 5.94 -17.23 34.12
N ASP A 55 5.61 -17.64 35.35
CA ASP A 55 5.87 -19.00 35.84
C ASP A 55 5.02 -20.03 35.08
N ASP A 56 3.78 -19.67 34.77
CA ASP A 56 2.82 -20.44 33.96
C ASP A 56 3.35 -20.67 32.53
N ILE A 57 3.71 -19.59 31.83
CA ILE A 57 4.27 -19.64 30.47
C ILE A 57 5.61 -20.39 30.46
N TRP A 58 6.47 -20.17 31.46
CA TRP A 58 7.74 -20.88 31.55
C TRP A 58 7.52 -22.39 31.64
N GLN A 59 6.58 -22.82 32.48
CA GLN A 59 6.29 -24.24 32.63
C GLN A 59 5.80 -24.86 31.31
N HIS A 60 4.84 -24.22 30.65
CA HIS A 60 4.12 -24.82 29.52
C HIS A 60 4.69 -24.52 28.13
N CYS A 61 5.55 -23.52 27.98
CA CYS A 61 6.18 -23.20 26.69
C CYS A 61 7.67 -23.52 26.66
N ILE A 62 8.37 -23.42 27.79
CA ILE A 62 9.83 -23.57 27.84
C ILE A 62 10.24 -24.91 28.46
N ASN A 63 9.70 -25.23 29.64
CA ASN A 63 10.04 -26.49 30.32
C ASN A 63 9.32 -27.69 29.67
N ASN A 64 8.08 -27.50 29.22
CA ASN A 64 7.26 -28.52 28.55
C ASN A 64 6.74 -28.00 27.18
N PRO A 65 7.60 -27.80 26.16
CA PRO A 65 7.23 -27.11 24.91
C PRO A 65 6.15 -27.80 24.05
N GLN A 66 5.70 -29.00 24.44
CA GLN A 66 4.63 -29.73 23.77
C GLN A 66 3.25 -29.49 24.41
N ASP A 67 3.19 -28.80 25.55
CA ASP A 67 1.94 -28.59 26.28
C ASP A 67 1.03 -27.61 25.52
N TRP A 68 1.59 -26.53 24.98
CA TRP A 68 0.84 -25.45 24.33
C TRP A 68 1.23 -25.29 22.85
N ASP A 69 0.24 -24.96 22.01
CA ASP A 69 0.46 -24.66 20.59
C ASP A 69 1.28 -23.37 20.40
N ASN A 70 2.06 -23.28 19.31
CA ASN A 70 2.91 -22.12 19.00
C ASN A 70 2.17 -20.76 19.02
N TRP A 71 0.87 -20.75 18.74
CA TRP A 71 0.01 -19.55 18.73
C TRP A 71 -0.99 -19.52 19.89
N TRP A 72 -0.69 -20.20 21.00
CA TRP A 72 -1.49 -20.20 22.23
C TRP A 72 -1.88 -18.79 22.71
N VAL A 73 -1.00 -17.80 22.48
CA VAL A 73 -1.18 -16.40 22.87
C VAL A 73 -2.46 -15.77 22.32
N LEU A 74 -2.99 -16.27 21.19
CA LEU A 74 -4.25 -15.81 20.60
C LEU A 74 -5.47 -16.19 21.43
N ASN A 75 -5.39 -17.29 22.19
CA ASN A 75 -6.48 -17.81 23.01
C ASN A 75 -6.32 -17.44 24.49
N ASP A 76 -5.23 -16.75 24.85
CA ASP A 76 -4.96 -16.41 26.24
C ASP A 76 -5.69 -15.12 26.65
N LYS A 77 -6.61 -15.26 27.60
CA LYS A 77 -7.46 -14.16 28.12
C LYS A 77 -6.67 -13.04 28.82
N ARG A 78 -5.40 -13.23 29.15
CA ARG A 78 -4.55 -12.17 29.74
C ARG A 78 -4.15 -11.12 28.71
N PHE A 79 -4.03 -11.52 27.44
CA PHE A 79 -3.64 -10.63 26.35
C PHE A 79 -4.82 -10.31 25.43
N ASP A 80 -5.72 -11.28 25.25
CA ASP A 80 -6.97 -11.16 24.50
C ASP A 80 -6.78 -10.48 23.14
N LEU A 81 -5.77 -10.91 22.36
CA LEU A 81 -5.30 -10.18 21.18
C LEU A 81 -6.39 -9.95 20.10
N LEU A 82 -7.45 -10.76 20.09
CA LEU A 82 -8.58 -10.62 19.18
C LEU A 82 -9.56 -9.51 19.59
N HIS A 83 -9.60 -9.14 20.87
CA HIS A 83 -10.56 -8.17 21.42
C HIS A 83 -9.91 -7.04 22.25
N CYS A 84 -8.59 -7.08 22.47
CA CYS A 84 -7.86 -6.06 23.20
C CYS A 84 -7.97 -4.68 22.50
N PRO A 85 -7.70 -3.57 23.21
CA PRO A 85 -7.67 -2.26 22.59
C PRO A 85 -6.73 -2.23 21.37
N ASP A 86 -7.13 -1.53 20.31
CA ASP A 86 -6.31 -1.40 19.09
C ASP A 86 -4.85 -0.99 19.37
N GLU A 87 -4.63 -0.11 20.35
CA GLU A 87 -3.28 0.33 20.72
C GLU A 87 -2.40 -0.85 21.16
N ASP A 88 -2.94 -1.78 21.94
CA ASP A 88 -2.21 -2.93 22.45
C ASP A 88 -2.01 -3.99 21.37
N PHE A 89 -3.00 -4.17 20.49
CA PHE A 89 -2.85 -4.98 19.27
C PHE A 89 -1.71 -4.42 18.38
N PHE A 90 -1.68 -3.11 18.13
CA PHE A 90 -0.63 -2.48 17.35
C PHE A 90 0.75 -2.63 17.99
N LYS A 91 0.86 -2.44 19.32
CA LYS A 91 2.12 -2.68 20.04
C LYS A 91 2.61 -4.11 19.82
N PHE A 92 1.72 -5.09 19.91
CA PHE A 92 2.07 -6.50 19.71
C PHE A 92 2.63 -6.76 18.29
N ILE A 93 1.92 -6.35 17.24
CA ILE A 93 2.37 -6.59 15.86
C ILE A 93 3.58 -5.72 15.45
N CYS A 94 3.74 -4.54 16.04
CA CYS A 94 4.97 -3.75 15.89
C CYS A 94 6.16 -4.42 16.56
N GLU A 95 5.97 -5.00 17.74
CA GLU A 95 7.02 -5.71 18.47
C GLU A 95 7.44 -6.99 17.75
N MET A 96 6.50 -7.72 17.13
CA MET A 96 6.78 -8.86 16.25
C MET A 96 7.87 -8.50 15.22
N ILE A 97 7.75 -7.37 14.54
CA ILE A 97 8.70 -6.95 13.49
C ILE A 97 9.81 -6.02 14.01
N HIS A 98 9.98 -5.90 15.33
CA HIS A 98 11.00 -5.04 15.90
C HIS A 98 12.42 -5.56 15.58
N PRO A 99 13.43 -4.70 15.31
CA PRO A 99 14.79 -5.13 14.96
C PRO A 99 15.51 -5.99 16.02
N PHE A 100 15.01 -5.98 17.25
CA PHE A 100 15.48 -6.83 18.33
C PHE A 100 14.89 -8.25 18.26
N VAL A 101 13.68 -8.39 17.72
CA VAL A 101 12.90 -9.64 17.63
C VAL A 101 13.16 -10.38 16.33
N ARG A 102 13.32 -9.67 15.21
CA ARG A 102 13.51 -10.27 13.88
C ARG A 102 14.61 -9.62 13.05
N THR A 103 15.09 -10.36 12.05
CA THR A 103 16.04 -9.87 11.04
C THR A 103 15.35 -9.02 9.99
N GLU A 104 16.12 -8.21 9.26
CA GLU A 104 15.56 -7.33 8.22
C GLU A 104 14.92 -8.13 7.06
N ASN A 105 15.47 -9.29 6.71
CA ASN A 105 14.91 -10.17 5.70
C ASN A 105 13.51 -10.67 6.08
N GLU A 106 13.34 -11.17 7.31
CA GLU A 106 12.02 -11.61 7.80
C GLU A 106 11.03 -10.45 7.88
N VAL A 107 11.48 -9.26 8.30
CA VAL A 107 10.63 -8.06 8.33
C VAL A 107 10.14 -7.70 6.93
N ASN A 108 11.00 -7.79 5.92
CA ASN A 108 10.62 -7.53 4.52
C ASN A 108 9.59 -8.53 3.97
N GLU A 109 9.51 -9.74 4.53
CA GLU A 109 8.51 -10.75 4.18
C GLU A 109 7.20 -10.57 4.96
N ILE A 110 7.28 -10.28 6.26
CA ILE A 110 6.13 -10.22 7.18
C ILE A 110 5.38 -8.89 7.06
N LEU A 111 6.07 -7.76 6.90
CA LEU A 111 5.44 -6.43 6.86
C LEU A 111 4.39 -6.30 5.75
N PRO A 112 4.62 -6.78 4.50
CA PRO A 112 3.60 -6.80 3.46
C PRO A 112 2.34 -7.58 3.85
N ILE A 113 2.48 -8.69 4.58
CA ILE A 113 1.35 -9.50 5.06
C ILE A 113 0.56 -8.73 6.12
N ILE A 114 1.25 -8.13 7.10
CA ILE A 114 0.60 -7.29 8.11
C ILE A 114 -0.19 -6.16 7.43
N ASN A 115 0.46 -5.42 6.54
CA ASN A 115 -0.19 -4.30 5.87
C ASN A 115 -1.31 -4.74 4.91
N LYS A 116 -1.22 -5.92 4.28
CA LYS A 116 -2.32 -6.50 3.48
C LYS A 116 -3.62 -6.59 4.29
N TYR A 117 -3.54 -6.99 5.55
CA TYR A 117 -4.71 -7.09 6.44
C TYR A 117 -5.11 -5.75 7.03
N LEU A 118 -4.19 -4.99 7.61
CA LEU A 118 -4.50 -3.68 8.21
C LEU A 118 -5.14 -2.71 7.21
N ASN A 119 -4.74 -2.78 5.93
CA ASN A 119 -5.30 -1.94 4.88
C ASN A 119 -6.81 -2.13 4.71
N LYS A 120 -7.38 -3.29 5.06
CA LYS A 120 -8.83 -3.53 5.00
C LYS A 120 -9.61 -2.64 5.98
N ASP A 121 -8.97 -2.31 7.10
CA ASP A 121 -9.51 -1.45 8.16
C ASP A 121 -8.92 -0.03 8.13
N ASN A 122 -8.23 0.33 7.04
CA ASN A 122 -7.63 1.65 6.78
C ASN A 122 -6.44 1.98 7.69
N PHE A 123 -5.63 1.00 8.05
CA PHE A 123 -4.39 1.22 8.79
C PHE A 123 -3.18 0.62 8.07
N GLU A 124 -2.00 1.15 8.37
CA GLU A 124 -0.73 0.56 7.97
C GLU A 124 0.30 0.69 9.09
N LEU A 125 1.22 -0.26 9.14
CA LEU A 125 2.51 -0.10 9.80
C LEU A 125 3.47 0.67 8.90
N PHE A 126 4.14 1.67 9.46
CA PHE A 126 5.12 2.49 8.77
C PHE A 126 6.38 2.69 9.62
N PRO A 127 7.56 2.90 9.02
CA PRO A 127 8.77 3.23 9.76
C PRO A 127 8.56 4.53 10.54
N LYS A 128 8.57 4.45 11.87
CA LYS A 128 8.38 5.60 12.77
C LYS A 128 9.70 6.14 13.31
N ASN A 129 10.67 5.24 13.53
CA ASN A 129 12.01 5.58 13.99
C ASN A 129 13.03 4.55 13.48
N TYR A 130 14.31 4.72 13.81
CA TYR A 130 15.37 3.79 13.44
C TYR A 130 16.28 3.51 14.64
N ILE A 131 16.73 2.25 14.76
CA ILE A 131 17.73 1.82 15.74
C ILE A 131 18.83 1.09 14.99
N SER A 132 20.07 1.60 15.08
CA SER A 132 21.23 1.03 14.39
C SER A 132 21.00 0.81 12.90
N GLY A 133 20.37 1.79 12.23
CA GLY A 133 20.04 1.73 10.80
C GLY A 133 18.81 0.89 10.43
N ARG A 134 18.20 0.17 11.39
CA ARG A 134 17.03 -0.68 11.13
C ARG A 134 15.73 -0.01 11.59
N PRO A 135 14.63 -0.12 10.81
CA PRO A 135 13.39 0.59 11.11
C PRO A 135 12.68 0.00 12.33
N VAL A 136 12.15 0.88 13.17
CA VAL A 136 11.16 0.59 14.21
C VAL A 136 9.81 1.11 13.71
N PHE A 137 8.86 0.19 13.59
CA PHE A 137 7.56 0.48 13.02
C PHE A 137 6.60 1.06 14.06
N GLY A 138 5.76 1.98 13.62
CA GLY A 138 4.54 2.39 14.31
C GLY A 138 3.35 2.20 13.37
N TYR A 139 2.16 2.63 13.80
CA TYR A 139 0.93 2.52 13.03
C TYR A 139 0.34 3.89 12.72
N ARG A 140 -0.34 4.02 11.59
CA ARG A 140 -1.15 5.20 11.26
C ARG A 140 -2.41 4.81 10.51
N LYS A 141 -3.44 5.66 10.63
CA LYS A 141 -4.61 5.58 9.77
C LYS A 141 -4.22 6.06 8.37
N ILE A 142 -4.69 5.34 7.36
CA ILE A 142 -4.50 5.70 5.96
C ILE A 142 -5.55 6.74 5.63
N ASP A 143 -5.11 7.92 5.17
CA ASP A 143 -6.02 8.96 4.70
C ASP A 143 -6.86 8.43 3.53
N ALA A 144 -8.15 8.80 3.50
CA ALA A 144 -9.10 8.38 2.47
C ALA A 144 -8.61 8.66 1.03
N LEU A 145 -7.78 9.69 0.84
CA LEU A 145 -7.13 9.99 -0.44
C LEU A 145 -6.06 8.96 -0.82
N LYS A 146 -5.23 8.55 0.15
CA LYS A 146 -4.20 7.52 -0.07
C LYS A 146 -4.85 6.15 -0.27
N GLN A 147 -5.93 5.85 0.45
CA GLN A 147 -6.75 4.65 0.24
C GLN A 147 -7.36 4.61 -1.16
N LYS A 148 -8.01 5.70 -1.59
CA LYS A 148 -8.56 5.80 -2.94
C LYS A 148 -7.45 5.69 -3.99
N THR A 149 -6.27 6.26 -3.75
CA THR A 149 -5.11 6.05 -4.62
C THR A 149 -4.71 4.57 -4.67
N ILE A 150 -4.57 3.87 -3.54
CA ILE A 150 -4.19 2.44 -3.46
C ILE A 150 -5.25 1.53 -4.09
N GLU A 151 -6.54 1.79 -3.87
CA GLU A 151 -7.65 1.07 -4.48
C GLU A 151 -7.71 1.33 -5.98
N ASN A 152 -7.63 2.59 -6.41
CA ASN A 152 -7.56 2.97 -7.82
C ASN A 152 -6.42 2.24 -8.51
N VAL A 153 -5.26 2.20 -7.86
CA VAL A 153 -4.03 1.51 -8.27
C VAL A 153 -4.20 -0.01 -8.35
N LYS A 154 -4.92 -0.64 -7.41
CA LYS A 154 -5.25 -2.07 -7.45
C LYS A 154 -6.23 -2.42 -8.58
N THR A 155 -7.17 -1.54 -8.92
CA THR A 155 -8.07 -1.77 -10.06
C THR A 155 -7.33 -1.75 -11.40
N ILE A 156 -6.20 -1.03 -11.50
CA ILE A 156 -5.33 -1.04 -12.69
C ILE A 156 -4.78 -2.45 -12.98
N LYS A 157 -4.60 -3.28 -11.94
CA LYS A 157 -3.97 -4.61 -12.04
C LYS A 157 -4.70 -5.57 -12.98
N ASN A 158 -6.01 -5.43 -13.18
CA ASN A 158 -6.79 -6.44 -13.89
C ASN A 158 -6.73 -6.34 -15.43
N TYR A 159 -6.09 -5.31 -16.02
CA TYR A 159 -6.36 -4.93 -17.42
C TYR A 159 -5.16 -4.96 -18.37
N LEU A 160 -3.95 -5.15 -17.85
CA LEU A 160 -2.68 -5.27 -18.59
C LEU A 160 -1.79 -6.21 -17.80
N SER A 161 -0.71 -6.77 -18.38
CA SER A 161 0.16 -7.72 -17.66
C SER A 161 0.47 -7.19 -16.24
N THR A 162 -0.15 -7.86 -15.26
CA THR A 162 -0.25 -7.45 -13.85
C THR A 162 1.09 -7.02 -13.31
N ASP A 163 2.14 -7.71 -13.74
CA ASP A 163 3.49 -7.63 -13.20
C ASP A 163 4.20 -6.32 -13.55
N TYR A 164 3.97 -5.74 -14.74
CA TYR A 164 4.62 -4.50 -15.13
C TYR A 164 3.98 -3.30 -14.44
N ILE A 165 2.65 -3.27 -14.40
CA ILE A 165 1.89 -2.20 -13.72
C ILE A 165 2.14 -2.26 -12.21
N ASP A 166 2.12 -3.45 -11.62
CA ASP A 166 2.45 -3.65 -10.20
C ASP A 166 3.84 -3.15 -9.85
N LYS A 167 4.80 -3.39 -10.74
CA LYS A 167 6.16 -2.87 -10.57
C LYS A 167 6.18 -1.35 -10.59
N GLN A 168 5.52 -0.71 -11.55
CA GLN A 168 5.50 0.77 -11.64
C GLN A 168 4.78 1.40 -10.43
N ILE A 169 3.71 0.79 -9.95
CA ILE A 169 3.00 1.22 -8.74
C ILE A 169 3.90 1.16 -7.51
N LYS A 170 4.53 0.02 -7.25
CA LYS A 170 5.42 -0.16 -6.09
C LYS A 170 6.59 0.83 -6.13
N ILE A 171 7.10 1.13 -7.33
CA ILE A 171 8.13 2.15 -7.53
C ILE A 171 7.61 3.53 -7.14
N ILE A 172 6.42 3.93 -7.60
CA ILE A 172 5.82 5.22 -7.20
C ILE A 172 5.70 5.30 -5.67
N GLU A 173 5.11 4.28 -5.03
CA GLU A 173 4.87 4.29 -3.58
C GLU A 173 6.16 4.39 -2.76
N SER A 174 7.19 3.64 -3.14
CA SER A 174 8.49 3.66 -2.45
C SER A 174 9.30 4.94 -2.73
N ALA A 175 9.11 5.55 -3.90
CA ALA A 175 9.85 6.73 -4.33
C ALA A 175 9.23 8.06 -3.86
N VAL A 176 7.93 8.12 -3.59
CA VAL A 176 7.23 9.39 -3.28
C VAL A 176 7.89 10.22 -2.16
N GLU A 177 8.41 9.57 -1.11
CA GLU A 177 9.07 10.27 0.01
C GLU A 177 10.57 10.48 -0.21
N ASN A 178 11.26 9.54 -0.86
CA ASN A 178 12.72 9.47 -0.88
C ASN A 178 13.34 9.86 -2.24
N ASP A 179 12.60 9.67 -3.33
CA ASP A 179 13.00 10.06 -4.69
C ASP A 179 11.79 10.62 -5.48
N PRO A 180 11.43 11.89 -5.23
CA PRO A 180 10.30 12.54 -5.90
C PRO A 180 10.41 12.53 -7.43
N ALA A 181 11.62 12.64 -7.99
CA ALA A 181 11.82 12.67 -9.43
C ALA A 181 11.50 11.32 -10.07
N LEU A 182 11.92 10.22 -9.44
CA LEU A 182 11.58 8.86 -9.86
C LEU A 182 10.06 8.63 -9.80
N ALA A 183 9.41 9.00 -8.69
CA ALA A 183 7.96 8.84 -8.54
C ALA A 183 7.17 9.52 -9.67
N ILE A 184 7.57 10.73 -10.06
CA ILE A 184 6.94 11.48 -11.16
C ILE A 184 7.22 10.84 -12.52
N GLY A 185 8.47 10.44 -12.76
CA GLY A 185 8.84 9.73 -13.99
C GLY A 185 7.99 8.48 -14.18
N THR A 186 7.87 7.68 -13.14
CA THR A 186 7.06 6.47 -13.14
C THR A 186 5.56 6.76 -13.28
N ALA A 187 5.03 7.81 -12.64
CA ALA A 187 3.64 8.23 -12.78
C ALA A 187 3.29 8.58 -14.25
N LYS A 188 4.19 9.27 -14.96
CA LYS A 188 4.04 9.55 -16.39
C LYS A 188 4.07 8.26 -17.21
N GLU A 189 5.03 7.36 -16.94
CA GLU A 189 5.17 6.08 -17.65
C GLU A 189 3.93 5.19 -17.49
N LEU A 190 3.29 5.20 -16.32
CA LEU A 190 2.06 4.46 -16.06
C LEU A 190 0.93 4.89 -17.00
N ILE A 191 0.65 6.20 -17.09
CA ILE A 191 -0.39 6.73 -18.01
C ILE A 191 -0.03 6.39 -19.45
N GLU A 192 1.24 6.55 -19.82
CA GLU A 192 1.71 6.26 -21.17
C GLU A 192 1.49 4.79 -21.55
N THR A 193 1.77 3.88 -20.63
CA THR A 193 1.58 2.44 -20.80
C THR A 193 0.11 2.10 -21.00
N ILE A 194 -0.78 2.66 -20.18
CA ILE A 194 -2.22 2.43 -20.29
C ILE A 194 -2.77 2.96 -21.61
N CYS A 195 -2.36 4.16 -22.03
CA CYS A 195 -2.80 4.71 -23.32
C CYS A 195 -2.33 3.81 -24.49
N LYS A 196 -1.06 3.39 -24.47
CA LYS A 196 -0.50 2.49 -25.50
C LYS A 196 -1.25 1.16 -25.57
N ALA A 197 -1.59 0.60 -24.42
CA ALA A 197 -2.34 -0.64 -24.32
C ALA A 197 -3.73 -0.55 -24.96
N ILE A 198 -4.53 0.43 -24.54
CA ILE A 198 -5.90 0.64 -25.05
C ILE A 198 -5.85 0.88 -26.57
N ILE A 199 -4.89 1.68 -27.05
CA ILE A 199 -4.74 1.96 -28.49
C ILE A 199 -4.39 0.69 -29.27
N LYS A 200 -3.44 -0.11 -28.75
CA LYS A 200 -3.00 -1.36 -29.39
C LYS A 200 -4.12 -2.39 -29.44
N GLU A 201 -4.89 -2.54 -28.37
CA GLU A 201 -6.01 -3.49 -28.29
C GLU A 201 -7.14 -3.14 -29.26
N ASN A 202 -7.41 -1.84 -29.45
CA ASN A 202 -8.41 -1.35 -30.40
C ASN A 202 -7.86 -1.27 -31.86
N VAL A 203 -6.67 -1.80 -32.13
CA VAL A 203 -6.04 -1.87 -33.47
C VAL A 203 -5.97 -0.50 -34.17
N VAL A 204 -5.73 0.56 -33.40
CA VAL A 204 -5.63 1.93 -33.94
C VAL A 204 -4.17 2.28 -34.17
N GLU A 205 -3.82 2.64 -35.40
CA GLU A 205 -2.49 3.15 -35.73
C GLU A 205 -2.32 4.61 -35.29
N ILE A 206 -1.19 4.91 -34.64
CA ILE A 206 -0.76 6.27 -34.33
C ILE A 206 0.32 6.65 -35.34
N ASN A 207 0.24 7.85 -35.91
CA ASN A 207 1.31 8.41 -36.73
C ASN A 207 2.67 8.34 -36.00
N GLU A 208 3.73 7.94 -36.70
CA GLU A 208 5.09 7.81 -36.12
C GLU A 208 5.56 9.09 -35.41
N LYS A 209 5.18 10.28 -35.92
CA LYS A 209 5.50 11.59 -35.30
C LYS A 209 4.82 11.82 -33.94
N ASP A 210 3.74 11.10 -33.66
CA ASP A 210 2.88 11.28 -32.49
C ASP A 210 3.08 10.16 -31.46
N LYS A 211 3.87 9.15 -31.83
CA LYS A 211 4.12 7.92 -31.07
C LYS A 211 4.85 8.15 -29.75
N ASP A 212 5.54 9.27 -29.55
CA ASP A 212 6.22 9.61 -28.29
C ASP A 212 5.53 10.74 -27.51
N ASN A 213 4.47 11.32 -28.06
CA ASN A 213 3.75 12.42 -27.42
C ASN A 213 2.61 11.88 -26.52
N LEU A 214 2.76 12.03 -25.21
CA LEU A 214 1.77 11.54 -24.23
C LEU A 214 0.42 12.21 -24.39
N GLN A 215 0.39 13.52 -24.66
CA GLN A 215 -0.86 14.27 -24.81
C GLN A 215 -1.67 13.78 -26.02
N LYS A 216 -0.97 13.52 -27.14
CA LYS A 216 -1.60 12.96 -28.35
C LYS A 216 -2.12 11.54 -28.12
N LYS A 217 -1.35 10.68 -27.44
CA LYS A 217 -1.82 9.35 -27.02
C LYS A 217 -3.07 9.45 -26.15
N PHE A 218 -3.05 10.29 -25.12
CA PHE A 218 -4.17 10.45 -24.21
C PHE A 218 -5.43 10.92 -24.92
N LYS A 219 -5.33 11.95 -25.78
CA LYS A 219 -6.46 12.39 -26.61
C LYS A 219 -7.00 11.26 -27.49
N LYS A 220 -6.11 10.48 -28.12
CA LYS A 220 -6.51 9.35 -28.95
C LYS A 220 -7.20 8.25 -28.15
N THR A 221 -6.74 7.99 -26.93
CA THR A 221 -7.41 7.07 -26.00
C THR A 221 -8.82 7.56 -25.66
N LEU A 222 -9.03 8.85 -25.37
CA LEU A 222 -10.37 9.39 -25.13
C LEU A 222 -11.31 9.26 -26.35
N GLU A 223 -10.79 9.42 -27.57
CA GLU A 223 -11.51 9.17 -28.83
C GLU A 223 -11.97 7.71 -28.93
N ILE A 224 -11.03 6.77 -28.73
CA ILE A 224 -11.30 5.33 -28.79
C ILE A 224 -12.33 4.92 -27.76
N LEU A 225 -12.27 5.49 -26.55
CA LEU A 225 -13.20 5.18 -25.48
C LEU A 225 -14.56 5.88 -25.65
N GLU A 226 -14.79 6.61 -26.74
CA GLU A 226 -16.00 7.39 -27.02
C GLU A 226 -16.34 8.39 -25.89
N LEU A 227 -15.32 8.83 -25.18
CA LEU A 227 -15.45 9.80 -24.09
C LEU A 227 -15.43 11.23 -24.61
N LEU A 228 -15.14 11.43 -25.90
CA LEU A 228 -15.13 12.76 -26.47
C LEU A 228 -16.54 13.37 -26.48
N PRO A 229 -16.66 14.69 -26.26
CA PRO A 229 -17.95 15.34 -26.13
C PRO A 229 -18.84 15.33 -27.38
N GLU A 230 -18.25 15.04 -28.55
CA GLU A 230 -18.99 14.87 -29.81
C GLU A 230 -19.75 13.53 -29.86
N ASN A 231 -19.33 12.56 -29.04
CA ASN A 231 -19.90 11.21 -28.93
C ASN A 231 -20.80 11.04 -27.69
N ILE A 232 -20.94 12.08 -26.86
CA ILE A 232 -21.87 12.08 -25.72
C ILE A 232 -23.22 12.57 -26.26
N ASP A 233 -24.23 11.69 -26.24
CA ASP A 233 -25.59 12.02 -26.68
C ASP A 233 -26.01 13.42 -26.22
N ASN A 234 -26.54 14.22 -27.15
CA ASN A 234 -26.98 15.62 -26.97
C ASN A 234 -28.13 15.81 -25.95
N TYR A 235 -28.44 14.79 -25.16
CA TYR A 235 -29.43 14.82 -24.11
C TYR A 235 -28.81 15.18 -22.75
N LYS A 236 -29.26 16.32 -22.21
CA LYS A 236 -29.36 16.68 -20.77
C LYS A 236 -28.18 17.42 -20.13
N LYS A 237 -28.56 18.32 -19.21
CA LYS A 237 -27.71 19.18 -18.36
C LYS A 237 -26.46 18.43 -17.87
N GLY A 238 -25.26 18.90 -18.23
CA GLY A 238 -24.00 18.34 -17.73
C GLY A 238 -22.85 18.25 -18.74
N VAL A 239 -23.14 18.26 -20.06
CA VAL A 239 -22.12 18.13 -21.12
C VAL A 239 -20.99 19.15 -21.00
N GLN A 240 -21.31 20.42 -20.70
CA GLN A 240 -20.30 21.45 -20.50
C GLN A 240 -19.41 21.17 -19.27
N SER A 241 -19.97 20.61 -18.20
CA SER A 241 -19.20 20.22 -17.01
C SER A 241 -18.29 19.03 -17.31
N ILE A 242 -18.77 18.04 -18.05
CA ILE A 242 -17.97 16.89 -18.50
C ILE A 242 -16.82 17.37 -19.41
N LYS A 243 -17.10 18.27 -20.35
CA LYS A 243 -16.07 18.93 -21.19
C LYS A 243 -14.96 19.56 -20.34
N LYS A 244 -15.33 20.28 -19.27
CA LYS A 244 -14.36 20.89 -18.35
C LYS A 244 -13.54 19.85 -17.60
N LEU A 245 -14.17 18.76 -17.13
CA LEU A 245 -13.46 17.67 -16.44
C LEU A 245 -12.45 16.96 -17.35
N LEU A 246 -12.87 16.58 -18.56
CA LEU A 246 -11.98 15.95 -19.55
C LEU A 246 -10.84 16.88 -19.98
N GLY A 247 -11.14 18.18 -20.15
CA GLY A 247 -10.11 19.20 -20.37
C GLY A 247 -9.11 19.27 -19.21
N GLY A 248 -9.61 19.21 -17.96
CA GLY A 248 -8.77 19.16 -16.76
C GLY A 248 -7.87 17.93 -16.70
N LEU A 249 -8.37 16.74 -17.08
CA LEU A 249 -7.54 15.53 -17.18
C LEU A 249 -6.43 15.70 -18.22
N ASN A 250 -6.74 16.32 -19.37
CA ASN A 250 -5.72 16.61 -20.38
C ASN A 250 -4.65 17.58 -19.85
N THR A 251 -5.04 18.60 -19.07
CA THR A 251 -4.10 19.51 -18.40
C THR A 251 -3.22 18.78 -17.39
N ILE A 252 -3.79 17.85 -16.61
CA ILE A 252 -3.02 17.01 -15.67
C ILE A 252 -1.96 16.20 -16.41
N VAL A 253 -2.35 15.50 -17.49
CA VAL A 253 -1.44 14.68 -18.30
C VAL A 253 -0.33 15.54 -18.91
N HIS A 254 -0.67 16.76 -19.36
CA HIS A 254 0.30 17.71 -19.88
C HIS A 254 1.30 18.15 -18.80
N GLY A 255 0.81 18.58 -17.63
CA GLY A 255 1.66 18.99 -16.52
C GLY A 255 2.57 17.86 -16.02
N LEU A 256 2.11 16.61 -16.01
CA LEU A 256 2.95 15.45 -15.66
C LEU A 256 4.12 15.26 -16.65
N ALA A 257 3.87 15.45 -17.94
CA ALA A 257 4.91 15.35 -18.96
C ALA A 257 5.95 16.48 -18.81
N GLU A 258 5.51 17.71 -18.56
CA GLU A 258 6.39 18.87 -18.33
C GLU A 258 7.23 18.67 -17.07
N LEU A 259 6.60 18.29 -15.96
CA LEU A 259 7.26 18.12 -14.67
C LEU A 259 8.32 17.00 -14.71
N ARG A 260 8.06 15.93 -15.47
CA ARG A 260 9.06 14.89 -15.76
C ARG A 260 10.21 15.42 -16.62
N ASN A 261 9.95 16.27 -17.60
CA ASN A 261 10.99 16.79 -18.48
C ASN A 261 11.90 17.81 -17.77
N GLU A 262 11.33 18.66 -16.92
CA GLU A 262 12.07 19.68 -16.17
C GLU A 262 12.88 19.09 -15.00
N TYR A 263 12.32 18.10 -14.30
CA TYR A 263 12.90 17.58 -13.05
C TYR A 263 13.39 16.14 -13.13
N GLY A 264 13.24 15.47 -14.27
CA GLY A 264 13.71 14.12 -14.51
C GLY A 264 15.24 13.97 -14.42
N THR A 265 15.68 12.72 -14.43
CA THR A 265 17.10 12.32 -14.27
C THR A 265 17.91 12.39 -15.57
N GLY A 266 17.29 12.77 -16.69
CA GLY A 266 17.88 12.67 -18.04
C GLY A 266 18.81 13.79 -18.48
N HIS A 267 18.90 14.90 -17.73
CA HIS A 267 19.77 16.03 -18.07
C HIS A 267 20.55 16.50 -16.85
N GLY A 268 21.86 16.70 -17.01
CA GLY A 268 22.77 17.13 -15.94
C GLY A 268 22.29 18.43 -15.30
N LYS A 269 22.28 18.47 -13.97
CA LYS A 269 21.73 19.58 -13.17
C LYS A 269 22.87 20.46 -12.68
N GLY A 270 22.71 21.79 -12.79
CA GLY A 270 23.66 22.76 -12.27
C GLY A 270 23.73 22.74 -10.74
N PRO A 271 24.79 23.34 -10.14
CA PRO A 271 25.10 23.24 -8.71
C PRO A 271 24.06 23.88 -7.75
N GLN A 272 23.05 24.61 -8.27
CA GLN A 272 21.99 25.26 -7.47
C GLN A 272 20.59 24.66 -7.67
N PHE A 273 20.48 23.47 -8.29
CA PHE A 273 19.18 22.87 -8.59
C PHE A 273 18.39 22.52 -7.32
N LYS A 274 17.27 23.19 -7.09
CA LYS A 274 16.29 22.82 -6.06
C LYS A 274 15.38 21.73 -6.61
N GLY A 275 15.52 20.51 -6.08
CA GLY A 275 14.70 19.37 -6.47
C GLY A 275 13.26 19.47 -6.01
N LEU A 276 12.43 18.59 -6.57
CA LEU A 276 11.03 18.47 -6.17
C LEU A 276 10.93 17.87 -4.77
N GLN A 277 10.06 18.46 -3.95
CA GLN A 277 9.71 17.93 -2.63
C GLN A 277 8.69 16.78 -2.70
N PRO A 278 8.60 15.91 -1.67
CA PRO A 278 7.63 14.81 -1.59
C PRO A 278 6.18 15.23 -1.86
N ARG A 279 5.78 16.43 -1.45
CA ARG A 279 4.41 16.94 -1.71
C ARG A 279 4.08 17.07 -3.21
N HIS A 280 5.07 17.38 -4.06
CA HIS A 280 4.86 17.48 -5.50
C HIS A 280 4.80 16.09 -6.15
N ALA A 281 5.62 15.15 -5.68
CA ALA A 281 5.52 13.75 -6.09
C ALA A 281 4.19 13.12 -5.70
N LYS A 282 3.68 13.40 -4.48
CA LYS A 282 2.34 12.98 -4.05
C LYS A 282 1.25 13.52 -4.96
N LEU A 283 1.31 14.80 -5.32
CA LEU A 283 0.36 15.41 -6.26
C LEU A 283 0.39 14.69 -7.61
N ALA A 284 1.58 14.50 -8.19
CA ALA A 284 1.76 13.86 -9.49
C ALA A 284 1.29 12.40 -9.48
N ALA A 285 1.69 11.62 -8.48
CA ALA A 285 1.29 10.23 -8.30
C ALA A 285 -0.24 10.10 -8.21
N ASN A 286 -0.88 10.88 -7.32
CA ASN A 286 -2.33 10.83 -7.15
C ASN A 286 -3.08 11.26 -8.41
N ALA A 287 -2.60 12.32 -9.09
CA ALA A 287 -3.21 12.78 -10.33
C ALA A 287 -3.11 11.72 -11.44
N ALA A 288 -1.96 11.05 -11.56
CA ALA A 288 -1.77 9.97 -12.51
C ALA A 288 -2.65 8.76 -12.19
N SER A 289 -2.79 8.38 -10.93
CA SER A 289 -3.67 7.29 -10.50
C SER A 289 -5.14 7.56 -10.85
N ILE A 290 -5.61 8.80 -10.68
CA ILE A 290 -6.98 9.19 -11.04
C ILE A 290 -7.19 9.06 -12.56
N VAL A 291 -6.26 9.57 -13.36
CA VAL A 291 -6.33 9.47 -14.83
C VAL A 291 -6.31 8.00 -15.28
N ALA A 292 -5.37 7.22 -14.75
CA ALA A 292 -5.20 5.81 -15.07
C ALA A 292 -6.47 4.99 -14.78
N TYR A 293 -7.05 5.18 -13.60
CA TYR A 293 -8.28 4.50 -13.20
C TYR A 293 -9.44 4.83 -14.13
N PHE A 294 -9.66 6.12 -14.39
CA PHE A 294 -10.75 6.56 -15.25
C PHE A 294 -10.67 5.94 -16.66
N LEU A 295 -9.47 5.92 -17.26
CA LEU A 295 -9.27 5.31 -18.58
C LEU A 295 -9.58 3.82 -18.59
N LEU A 296 -9.12 3.08 -17.58
CA LEU A 296 -9.35 1.64 -17.50
C LEU A 296 -10.81 1.30 -17.21
N GLU A 297 -11.45 2.02 -16.29
CA GLU A 297 -12.87 1.83 -16.00
C GLU A 297 -13.73 2.08 -17.25
N ALA A 298 -13.43 3.14 -18.01
CA ALA A 298 -14.11 3.43 -19.26
C ALA A 298 -13.86 2.37 -20.34
N HIS A 299 -12.64 1.85 -20.44
CA HIS A 299 -12.30 0.75 -21.34
C HIS A 299 -13.11 -0.51 -21.06
N ASN A 300 -13.24 -0.90 -19.79
CA ASN A 300 -14.00 -2.09 -19.40
C ASN A 300 -15.47 -2.01 -19.75
N LYS A 301 -16.07 -0.85 -19.51
CA LYS A 301 -17.47 -0.61 -19.86
C LYS A 301 -17.72 -0.69 -21.36
N LYS A 302 -16.69 -0.36 -22.17
CA LYS A 302 -16.75 -0.50 -23.63
C LYS A 302 -16.55 -1.96 -24.08
N SER A 303 -15.61 -2.71 -23.50
CA SER A 303 -15.36 -4.12 -23.87
C SER A 303 -16.48 -5.09 -23.48
N ILE A 304 -17.40 -4.69 -22.58
CA ILE A 304 -18.57 -5.48 -22.17
C ILE A 304 -19.79 -5.25 -23.09
N LYS A 305 -19.74 -4.26 -24.00
CA LYS A 305 -20.76 -4.03 -25.03
C LYS A 305 -20.42 -4.79 -26.31
#